data_AF-A0A940C505-F1
#
_entry.id   AF-A0A940C505-F1
#
_cell.length_a   1.000
_cell.length_b   1.000
_cell.length_c   1.000
_cell.angle_alpha   90.00
_cell.angle_beta   90.00
_cell.angle_gamma   90.00
#
_symmetry.space_group_name_H-M   'P 1'
#
loop_
_entity.id
_entity.type
_entity.pdbx_description
1 polymer ?
#
loop_
_entity_poly.entity_id
_entity_poly.type
_entity_poly.pdbx_seq_one_letter_code
_entity_poly.pdbx_strand_id
1 'polypeptide(L)'
;MNFSVFFFLIIIIVFLFGISFISSTSKKDQKQVLTDAVNKDIIHCYAVEGYYPPSLSYIEDHYGLIYDKTRYMIDYVPIGDNIMPSVTIVEIGKSELREEE
;
A
#
# COMPACT_ATOMS: atom_id res chain seq x y z
N MET A 1 33.67 25.12 -33.58
CA MET A 1 32.46 24.67 -32.85
C MET A 1 32.68 23.22 -32.45
N ASN A 2 32.87 22.95 -31.17
CA ASN A 2 33.57 21.74 -30.71
C ASN A 2 32.59 20.56 -30.64
N PHE A 3 32.81 19.54 -31.47
CA PHE A 3 31.98 18.33 -31.59
C PHE A 3 31.72 17.62 -30.24
N SER A 4 32.69 17.73 -29.33
CA SER A 4 32.61 17.20 -27.96
C SER A 4 31.49 17.84 -27.12
N VAL A 5 31.19 19.13 -27.33
CA VAL A 5 30.13 19.84 -26.58
C VAL A 5 28.74 19.34 -27.00
N PHE A 6 28.55 19.04 -28.28
CA PHE A 6 27.31 18.45 -28.79
C PHE A 6 27.06 17.06 -28.20
N PHE A 7 28.09 16.23 -28.14
CA PHE A 7 27.97 14.88 -27.60
C PHE A 7 27.60 14.89 -26.11
N PHE A 8 28.21 15.80 -25.35
CA PHE A 8 27.89 15.98 -23.93
C PHE A 8 26.45 16.46 -23.71
N LEU A 9 25.96 17.39 -24.54
CA LEU A 9 24.56 17.84 -24.54
C LEU A 9 23.58 16.71 -24.83
N ILE A 10 23.88 15.85 -25.80
CA ILE A 10 23.02 14.70 -26.14
C ILE A 10 22.91 13.73 -24.97
N ILE A 11 24.03 13.42 -24.30
CA ILE A 11 24.04 12.54 -23.12
C ILE A 11 23.19 13.14 -21.99
N ILE A 12 23.32 14.45 -21.74
CA ILE A 12 22.51 15.14 -20.73
C ILE A 12 21.02 15.06 -21.08
N ILE A 13 20.65 15.29 -22.34
CA ILE A 13 19.26 15.21 -22.79
C ILE A 13 18.73 13.78 -22.57
N VAL A 14 19.46 12.75 -23.00
CA VAL A 14 19.05 11.34 -22.80
C VAL A 14 18.91 11.01 -21.32
N PHE A 15 19.81 11.51 -20.47
CA PHE A 15 19.75 11.31 -19.02
C PHE A 15 18.52 12.00 -18.39
N LEU A 16 18.22 13.23 -18.79
CA LEU A 16 17.03 13.97 -18.33
C LEU A 16 15.72 13.30 -18.78
N PHE A 17 15.67 12.78 -20.01
CA PHE A 17 14.55 11.99 -20.50
C PHE A 17 14.42 10.65 -19.75
N GLY A 18 15.54 9.99 -19.44
CA GLY A 18 15.58 8.75 -18.66
C GLY A 18 15.06 8.92 -17.22
N ILE A 19 15.43 10.02 -16.55
CA ILE A 19 14.90 10.35 -15.21
C ILE A 19 13.39 10.58 -15.27
N SER A 20 12.88 11.22 -16.33
CA SER A 20 11.44 11.46 -16.47
C SER A 20 10.66 10.15 -16.64
N PHE A 21 11.26 9.14 -17.28
CA PHE A 21 10.68 7.81 -17.45
C PHE A 21 10.67 6.99 -16.14
N ILE A 22 11.65 7.19 -15.25
CA ILE A 22 11.77 6.41 -13.99
C ILE A 22 10.77 6.82 -12.90
N SER A 23 9.92 7.80 -13.15
CA SER A 23 8.96 8.33 -12.16
C SER A 23 7.64 7.53 -12.05
N SER A 24 7.42 6.52 -12.90
CA SER A 24 6.14 5.80 -13.02
C SER A 24 6.10 4.43 -12.33
N THR A 25 7.19 3.93 -11.74
CA THR A 25 7.28 2.58 -11.14
C THR A 25 7.16 2.55 -9.61
N SER A 26 6.85 3.66 -8.93
CA SER A 26 6.64 3.67 -7.47
C SER A 26 5.30 4.24 -7.03
N LYS A 27 4.32 4.32 -7.93
CA LYS A 27 2.92 4.57 -7.53
C LYS A 27 2.24 3.26 -7.17
N LYS A 28 2.81 2.52 -6.20
CA LYS A 28 1.98 1.52 -5.52
C LYS A 28 0.82 2.30 -4.90
N ASP A 29 -0.40 1.92 -5.24
CA ASP A 29 -1.58 2.51 -4.65
C ASP A 29 -1.42 2.45 -3.13
N GLN A 30 -1.56 3.58 -2.42
CA GLN A 30 -1.42 3.63 -0.97
C GLN A 30 -2.41 2.67 -0.30
N LYS A 31 -3.58 2.46 -0.93
CA LYS A 31 -4.53 1.43 -0.52
C LYS A 31 -3.92 0.03 -0.61
N GLN A 32 -3.22 -0.30 -1.71
CA GLN A 32 -2.59 -1.61 -1.88
C GLN A 32 -1.49 -1.83 -0.83
N VAL A 33 -0.67 -0.81 -0.56
CA VAL A 33 0.36 -0.90 0.49
C VAL A 33 -0.26 -1.16 1.86
N LEU A 34 -1.36 -0.49 2.18
CA LEU A 34 -2.09 -0.71 3.42
C LEU A 34 -2.70 -2.11 3.49
N THR A 35 -3.35 -2.59 2.42
CA THR A 35 -3.88 -3.95 2.32
C THR A 35 -2.79 -5.00 2.55
N ASP A 36 -1.64 -4.84 1.91
CA ASP A 36 -0.51 -5.77 2.05
C ASP A 36 0.03 -5.77 3.48
N ALA A 37 0.11 -4.60 4.12
CA ALA A 37 0.55 -4.47 5.52
C ALA A 37 -0.41 -5.18 6.48
N VAL A 38 -1.72 -4.90 6.39
CA VAL A 38 -2.74 -5.52 7.24
C VAL A 38 -2.73 -7.05 7.09
N ASN A 39 -2.69 -7.56 5.86
CA ASN A 39 -2.64 -9.00 5.59
C ASN A 39 -1.37 -9.64 6.17
N LYS A 40 -0.24 -8.95 6.05
CA LYS A 40 1.02 -9.42 6.62
C LYS A 40 0.93 -9.54 8.14
N ASP A 41 0.37 -8.54 8.82
CA ASP A 41 0.26 -8.54 10.28
C ASP A 41 -0.70 -9.64 10.77
N ILE A 42 -1.81 -9.87 10.06
CA ILE A 42 -2.76 -10.96 10.34
C ILE A 42 -2.09 -12.33 10.27
N ILE A 43 -1.36 -12.59 9.17
CA ILE A 43 -0.65 -13.86 8.98
C ILE A 43 0.47 -14.02 10.01
N HIS A 44 1.17 -12.93 10.32
CA HIS A 44 2.24 -12.93 11.29
C HIS A 44 1.73 -13.25 12.70
N CYS A 45 0.59 -12.70 13.11
CA CYS A 45 -0.08 -13.05 14.37
C CYS A 45 -0.37 -14.55 14.46
N TYR A 46 -0.97 -15.12 13.42
CA TYR A 46 -1.25 -16.56 13.41
C TYR A 46 0.04 -17.41 13.46
N ALA A 47 1.09 -16.99 12.74
CA ALA A 47 2.36 -17.70 12.72
C ALA A 47 3.11 -17.66 14.06
N VAL A 48 3.02 -16.57 14.81
CA VAL A 48 3.76 -16.35 16.05
C VAL A 48 2.96 -16.79 17.28
N GLU A 49 1.66 -16.51 17.30
CA GLU A 49 0.81 -16.69 18.49
C GLU A 49 -0.12 -17.90 18.37
N GLY A 50 -0.32 -18.44 17.16
CA GLY A 50 -1.17 -19.60 16.91
C GLY A 50 -2.67 -19.29 16.75
N TYR A 51 -3.04 -18.01 16.70
CA TYR A 51 -4.40 -17.54 16.44
C TYR A 51 -4.41 -16.24 15.64
N TYR A 52 -5.49 -15.98 14.90
CA TYR A 52 -5.68 -14.75 14.13
C TYR A 52 -6.03 -13.58 15.05
N PRO A 53 -5.71 -12.33 14.69
CA PRO A 53 -5.96 -11.18 15.55
C PRO A 53 -7.46 -11.05 15.90
N PRO A 54 -7.81 -10.84 17.18
CA PRO A 54 -9.21 -10.77 17.60
C PRO A 54 -9.89 -9.47 17.17
N SER A 55 -9.13 -8.42 16.84
CA SER A 55 -9.65 -7.13 16.41
C SER A 55 -8.62 -6.33 15.62
N LEU A 56 -9.07 -5.29 14.91
CA LEU A 56 -8.17 -4.33 14.27
C LEU A 56 -7.28 -3.60 15.30
N SER A 57 -7.81 -3.23 16.47
CA SER A 57 -7.04 -2.56 17.54
C SER A 57 -5.88 -3.44 17.99
N TYR A 58 -6.06 -4.76 18.05
CA TYR A 58 -4.98 -5.67 18.39
C TYR A 58 -3.79 -5.52 17.43
N ILE A 59 -4.09 -5.37 16.13
CA ILE A 59 -3.08 -5.17 15.09
C ILE A 59 -2.42 -3.79 15.23
N GLU A 60 -3.20 -2.73 15.50
CA GLU A 60 -2.66 -1.38 15.74
C GLU A 60 -1.70 -1.37 16.95
N ASP A 61 -2.10 -2.00 18.06
CA ASP A 61 -1.39 -1.93 19.33
C ASP A 61 -0.18 -2.89 19.40
N HIS A 62 -0.29 -4.10 18.85
CA HIS A 62 0.74 -5.15 18.99
C HIS A 62 1.66 -5.27 17.76
N TYR A 63 1.15 -4.94 16.57
CA TYR A 63 1.91 -4.99 15.31
C TYR A 63 2.24 -3.60 14.76
N GLY A 64 1.75 -2.53 15.40
CA GLY A 64 2.12 -1.16 15.09
C GLY A 64 1.54 -0.66 13.76
N LEU A 65 0.40 -1.21 13.36
CA LEU A 65 -0.29 -0.76 12.14
C LEU A 65 -0.73 0.70 12.30
N ILE A 66 -0.13 1.58 11.50
CA ILE A 66 -0.45 3.01 11.46
C ILE A 66 -0.95 3.34 10.05
N TYR A 67 -2.10 3.98 9.97
CA TYR A 67 -2.69 4.41 8.70
C TYR A 67 -3.50 5.71 8.87
N ASP A 68 -3.78 6.37 7.75
CA ASP A 68 -4.59 7.58 7.73
C ASP A 68 -6.08 7.24 7.90
N LYS A 69 -6.58 7.37 9.13
CA LYS A 69 -7.99 7.15 9.50
C LYS A 69 -8.96 8.17 8.89
N THR A 70 -8.45 9.29 8.35
CA THR A 70 -9.28 10.28 7.66
C THR A 70 -9.51 9.94 6.20
N ARG A 71 -8.59 9.15 5.62
CA ARG A 71 -8.61 8.75 4.22
C ARG A 71 -9.06 7.32 4.00
N TYR A 72 -8.75 6.41 4.92
CA TYR A 72 -9.08 4.99 4.78
C TYR A 72 -9.92 4.52 5.97
N MET A 73 -10.95 3.73 5.68
CA MET A 73 -11.69 2.96 6.67
C MET A 73 -11.39 1.49 6.44
N ILE A 74 -10.97 0.80 7.49
CA ILE A 74 -10.70 -0.63 7.49
C ILE A 74 -11.87 -1.30 8.22
N ASP A 75 -12.68 -2.03 7.47
CA ASP A 75 -13.68 -2.94 8.01
C ASP A 75 -13.01 -4.28 8.28
N TYR A 76 -12.94 -4.67 9.55
CA TYR A 76 -12.26 -5.87 10.03
C TYR A 76 -13.26 -6.77 10.74
N VAL A 77 -13.52 -7.95 10.16
CA VAL A 77 -14.50 -8.91 10.69
C VAL A 77 -13.78 -10.16 11.16
N PRO A 78 -13.58 -10.33 12.49
CA PRO A 78 -13.11 -11.58 13.06
C PRO A 78 -14.24 -12.62 13.01
N ILE A 79 -13.93 -13.81 12.50
CA ILE A 79 -14.91 -14.92 12.41
C ILE A 79 -14.67 -15.94 13.55
N GLY A 80 -13.42 -16.06 13.99
CA GLY A 80 -13.00 -16.88 15.12
C GLY A 80 -11.48 -17.00 15.14
N ASP A 81 -10.93 -17.43 16.27
CA ASP A 81 -9.48 -17.38 16.53
C ASP A 81 -8.64 -18.21 15.54
N ASN A 82 -9.23 -19.22 14.89
CA ASN A 82 -8.56 -20.09 13.91
C ASN A 82 -9.07 -19.91 12.47
N ILE A 83 -9.89 -18.88 12.19
CA ILE A 83 -10.40 -18.58 10.86
C ILE A 83 -9.87 -17.22 10.42
N MET A 84 -9.31 -17.15 9.21
CA MET A 84 -8.74 -15.91 8.71
C MET A 84 -9.81 -14.82 8.68
N PRO A 85 -9.55 -13.64 9.28
CA PRO A 85 -10.49 -12.54 9.32
C PRO A 85 -10.75 -11.99 7.91
N SER A 86 -11.96 -11.48 7.69
CA SER A 86 -12.26 -10.72 6.47
C SER A 86 -11.85 -9.26 6.67
N VAL A 87 -11.15 -8.70 5.69
CA VAL A 87 -10.68 -7.30 5.73
C VAL A 87 -11.08 -6.59 4.46
N THR A 88 -11.77 -5.46 4.62
CA THR A 88 -12.13 -4.57 3.51
C THR A 88 -11.62 -3.18 3.79
N ILE A 89 -10.85 -2.61 2.85
CA ILE A 89 -10.33 -1.25 2.96
C ILE A 89 -11.01 -0.37 1.94
N VAL A 90 -11.67 0.68 2.41
CA VAL A 90 -12.35 1.68 1.57
C VAL A 90 -11.70 3.04 1.74
N GLU A 91 -11.67 3.82 0.65
CA GLU A 91 -11.20 5.21 0.67
C GLU A 91 -12.39 6.13 0.95
N ILE A 92 -12.29 6.88 2.05
CA ILE A 92 -13.29 7.83 2.50
C ILE A 92 -13.38 8.96 1.46
N GLY A 93 -14.55 9.11 0.83
CA GLY A 93 -14.78 10.08 -0.25
C GLY A 93 -14.78 9.51 -1.67
N LYS A 94 -14.44 8.22 -1.85
CA LYS A 94 -14.59 7.52 -3.15
C LYS A 94 -15.74 6.50 -3.16
N SER A 95 -16.44 6.37 -2.02
CA SER A 95 -17.52 5.40 -1.80
C SER A 95 -18.84 5.72 -2.54
N GLU A 96 -18.93 6.82 -3.29
CA GLU A 96 -20.16 7.20 -4.02
C GLU A 96 -20.23 6.70 -5.48
N LEU A 97 -19.26 5.96 -6.03
CA LEU A 97 -19.31 5.49 -7.43
C LEU A 97 -19.10 3.97 -7.61
N ARG A 98 -19.69 3.14 -6.76
CA ARG A 98 -19.72 1.69 -7.00
C ARG A 98 -21.00 0.99 -6.54
N GLU A 99 -22.14 1.59 -6.87
CA GLU A 99 -23.36 0.84 -7.17
C GLU A 99 -23.52 0.87 -8.69
N GLU A 100 -23.86 -0.28 -9.28
CA GLU A 100 -23.94 -0.60 -10.72
C GLU A 100 -22.64 -1.06 -11.43
N GLU A 101 -22.24 -2.31 -11.16
CA GLU A 101 -21.86 -3.26 -12.22
C GLU A 101 -22.60 -4.59 -12.01
#